data_AF-A0A6I4HJ34-F1
#
_entry.id   AF-A0A6I4HJ34-F1
#
_cell.length_a   1.000
_cell.length_b   1.000
_cell.length_c   1.000
_cell.angle_alpha   90.00
_cell.angle_beta   90.00
_cell.angle_gamma   90.00
#
_symmetry.space_group_name_H-M   'P 1'
#
loop_
_entity.id
_entity.type
_entity.pdbx_description
1 polymer ?
#
loop_
_entity_poly.entity_id
_entity_poly.type
_entity_poly.pdbx_seq_one_letter_code
_entity_poly.pdbx_strand_id
1 'polypeptide(L)'
;MNIQFDSISTKKFFEWIASKFLEITLPIIERKLSENQDEELLNRNEVSKRILKCDVKTFDEHYRYASGFPKIVKEGKEKYPKKLVEKWIHENTQY
;
A
#
# COMPACT_ATOMS: atom_id res chain seq x y z
N MET A 1 26.94 -36.80 7.49
CA MET A 1 27.24 -35.55 6.76
C MET A 1 26.90 -34.38 7.68
N ASN A 2 27.92 -33.73 8.26
CA ASN A 2 27.74 -32.47 8.98
C ASN A 2 27.95 -31.36 7.97
N ILE A 3 26.88 -30.66 7.61
CA ILE A 3 26.97 -29.50 6.72
C ILE A 3 27.52 -28.35 7.57
N GLN A 4 28.85 -28.23 7.63
CA GLN A 4 29.50 -27.02 8.10
C GLN A 4 29.21 -25.93 7.06
N PHE A 5 28.21 -25.10 7.34
CA PHE A 5 27.93 -23.91 6.55
C PHE A 5 29.05 -22.90 6.76
N ASP A 6 29.96 -22.87 5.80
CA ASP A 6 31.10 -21.97 5.79
C ASP A 6 30.59 -20.52 5.66
N SER A 7 30.85 -19.70 6.68
CA SER A 7 30.27 -18.35 6.83
C SER A 7 30.54 -17.41 5.66
N ILE A 8 31.60 -17.68 4.88
CA ILE A 8 31.98 -16.94 3.67
C ILE A 8 31.04 -17.28 2.50
N SER A 9 30.62 -18.54 2.37
CA SER A 9 29.67 -18.99 1.35
C SER A 9 28.27 -18.42 1.60
N THR A 10 27.85 -18.42 2.86
CA THR A 10 26.55 -17.87 3.28
C THR A 10 26.45 -16.37 3.02
N LYS A 11 27.51 -15.58 3.32
CA LYS A 11 27.52 -14.14 3.02
C LYS A 11 27.39 -13.86 1.51
N LYS A 12 28.15 -14.56 0.67
CA LYS A 12 28.05 -14.42 -0.79
C LYS A 12 26.68 -14.83 -1.34
N PHE A 13 26.07 -15.85 -0.75
CA PHE A 13 24.70 -16.26 -1.08
C PHE A 13 23.67 -15.17 -0.71
N PHE A 14 23.77 -14.57 0.48
CA PHE A 14 22.88 -13.47 0.89
C PHE A 14 23.09 -12.20 0.05
N GLU A 15 24.33 -11.86 -0.31
CA GLU A 15 24.63 -10.72 -1.20
C GLU A 15 24.06 -10.93 -2.61
N TRP A 16 24.16 -12.16 -3.14
CA TRP A 16 23.57 -12.52 -4.42
C TRP A 16 22.03 -12.49 -4.38
N ILE A 17 21.42 -13.02 -3.32
CA ILE A 17 19.97 -12.96 -3.10
C ILE A 17 19.50 -11.51 -2.94
N ALA A 18 20.20 -10.69 -2.16
CA ALA A 18 19.86 -9.28 -1.97
C ALA A 18 19.95 -8.50 -3.29
N SER A 19 20.98 -8.74 -4.10
CA SER A 19 21.13 -8.15 -5.43
C SER A 19 19.99 -8.54 -6.36
N LYS A 20 19.63 -9.83 -6.39
CA LYS A 20 18.47 -10.35 -7.16
C LYS A 20 17.15 -9.72 -6.71
N PHE A 21 16.95 -9.56 -5.40
CA PHE A 21 15.75 -8.93 -4.84
C PHE A 21 15.67 -7.46 -5.24
N LEU A 22 16.76 -6.69 -5.15
CA LEU A 22 16.79 -5.28 -5.54
C LEU A 22 16.51 -5.12 -7.04
N GLU A 23 17.13 -5.93 -7.90
CA GLU A 23 16.91 -5.89 -9.35
C GLU A 23 15.45 -6.19 -9.75
N ILE A 24 14.79 -7.13 -9.07
CA ILE A 24 13.39 -7.48 -9.36
C ILE A 24 12.43 -6.43 -8.77
N THR A 25 12.75 -5.88 -7.60
CA THR A 25 11.85 -4.94 -6.90
C THR A 25 11.93 -3.52 -7.43
N LEU A 26 13.09 -3.05 -7.90
CA LEU A 26 13.29 -1.72 -8.50
C LEU A 26 12.25 -1.37 -9.57
N PRO A 27 12.04 -2.16 -10.65
CA PRO A 27 11.07 -1.83 -11.68
C PRO A 27 9.61 -1.88 -11.18
N ILE A 28 9.32 -2.67 -10.13
CA ILE A 28 7.99 -2.72 -9.50
C ILE A 28 7.75 -1.44 -8.67
N ILE A 29 8.78 -0.96 -7.99
CA ILE A 29 8.76 0.28 -7.21
C ILE A 29 8.65 1.49 -8.15
N GLU A 30 9.41 1.51 -9.25
CA GLU A 30 9.34 2.57 -10.27
C GLU A 30 7.97 2.62 -10.96
N ARG A 31 7.39 1.47 -11.34
CA ARG A 31 6.02 1.43 -11.87
C ARG A 31 5.00 1.98 -10.86
N LYS A 32 5.06 1.55 -9.60
CA LYS A 32 4.19 2.08 -8.54
C LYS A 32 4.37 3.58 -8.27
N LEU A 33 5.60 4.09 -8.38
CA LEU A 33 5.87 5.53 -8.19
C LEU A 33 5.38 6.36 -9.39
N SER A 34 5.51 5.84 -10.62
CA SER A 34 5.04 6.52 -11.83
C SER A 34 3.50 6.60 -11.90
N GLU A 35 2.78 5.59 -11.41
CA GLU A 35 1.31 5.61 -11.34
C GLU A 35 0.72 6.57 -10.29
N ASN A 36 1.55 7.11 -9.38
CA ASN A 36 1.12 8.00 -8.30
C ASN A 36 1.22 9.49 -8.65
N GLN A 37 1.73 9.86 -9.83
CA GLN A 37 1.88 11.29 -10.19
C GLN A 37 0.54 12.00 -10.48
N ASP A 38 -0.52 11.24 -10.81
CA ASP A 38 -1.90 11.74 -10.97
C ASP A 38 -2.87 11.06 -9.99
N GLU A 39 -2.45 10.81 -8.74
CA GLU A 39 -3.34 10.17 -7.78
C GLU A 39 -4.44 11.14 -7.29
N GLU A 40 -5.68 10.86 -7.68
CA GLU A 40 -6.86 11.64 -7.29
C GLU A 40 -7.08 11.58 -5.77
N LEU A 41 -6.95 12.74 -5.10
CA LEU A 41 -7.11 12.89 -3.66
C LEU A 41 -8.53 13.31 -3.29
N LEU A 42 -9.32 12.34 -2.84
CA LEU A 42 -10.71 12.54 -2.47
C LEU A 42 -10.84 13.15 -1.07
N ASN A 43 -11.91 13.92 -0.88
CA ASN A 43 -12.37 14.33 0.45
C ASN A 43 -13.33 13.28 1.07
N ARG A 44 -13.71 13.47 2.34
CA ARG A 44 -14.65 12.59 3.04
C ARG A 44 -15.94 12.34 2.24
N ASN A 45 -16.58 13.41 1.76
CA ASN A 45 -17.84 13.28 1.01
C ASN A 45 -17.66 12.48 -0.28
N GLU A 46 -16.52 12.66 -0.96
CA GLU A 46 -16.23 11.98 -2.22
C GLU A 46 -15.94 10.49 -2.00
N VAL A 47 -15.15 10.12 -1.00
CA VAL A 47 -14.87 8.70 -0.73
C VAL A 47 -16.15 7.96 -0.32
N SER A 48 -16.99 8.56 0.51
CA SER A 48 -18.27 7.96 0.92
C SER A 48 -19.21 7.77 -0.27
N LYS A 49 -19.39 8.78 -1.12
CA LYS A 49 -20.37 8.72 -2.23
C LYS A 49 -19.86 8.00 -3.48
N ARG A 50 -18.58 8.17 -3.83
CA ARG A 50 -18.03 7.64 -5.09
C ARG A 50 -17.61 6.20 -4.95
N ILE A 51 -16.95 5.86 -3.85
CA ILE A 51 -16.35 4.53 -3.65
C ILE A 51 -17.27 3.66 -2.79
N LEU A 52 -17.53 4.06 -1.54
CA LEU A 52 -18.21 3.22 -0.56
C LEU A 52 -19.74 3.20 -0.70
N LYS A 53 -20.30 4.10 -1.53
CA LYS A 53 -21.75 4.28 -1.75
C LYS A 53 -22.55 4.41 -0.45
N CYS A 54 -21.95 5.01 0.56
CA CYS A 54 -22.55 5.22 1.88
C CYS A 54 -22.65 6.71 2.21
N ASP A 55 -23.42 7.02 3.25
CA ASP A 55 -23.41 8.35 3.84
C ASP A 55 -22.11 8.59 4.63
N VAL A 56 -21.86 9.88 4.89
CA VAL A 56 -20.61 10.35 5.51
C VAL A 56 -20.51 9.95 6.98
N LYS A 57 -21.66 9.73 7.65
CA LYS A 57 -21.69 9.31 9.05
C LYS A 57 -21.30 7.84 9.15
N THR A 58 -21.88 6.98 8.31
CA THR A 58 -21.47 5.57 8.18
C THR A 58 -19.99 5.43 7.82
N PHE A 59 -19.48 6.31 6.94
CA PHE A 59 -18.05 6.35 6.64
C PHE A 59 -17.18 6.63 7.87
N ASP A 60 -17.56 7.62 8.66
CA ASP A 60 -16.81 8.02 9.85
C ASP A 60 -16.82 6.93 10.93
N GLU A 61 -17.96 6.28 11.12
CA GLU A 61 -18.15 5.25 12.15
C GLU A 61 -17.40 3.96 11.82
N HIS A 62 -17.36 3.56 10.55
CA HIS A 62 -16.86 2.23 10.16
C HIS A 62 -15.51 2.23 9.42
N TYR A 63 -15.13 3.31 8.74
CA TYR A 63 -13.98 3.30 7.82
C TYR A 63 -12.89 4.31 8.22
N ARG A 64 -13.26 5.55 8.56
CA ARG A 64 -12.29 6.64 8.83
C ARG A 64 -11.25 6.28 9.90
N TYR A 65 -11.67 5.54 10.91
CA TYR A 65 -10.84 5.09 12.02
C TYR A 65 -10.47 3.60 11.94
N ALA A 66 -10.82 2.91 10.85
CA ALA A 66 -10.43 1.52 10.66
C ALA A 66 -8.89 1.41 10.54
N SER A 67 -8.34 0.38 11.18
CA SER A 67 -6.91 0.13 11.16
C SER A 67 -6.43 -0.11 9.73
N GLY A 68 -5.40 0.63 9.31
CA GLY A 68 -4.85 0.53 7.96
C GLY A 68 -5.69 1.19 6.85
N PHE A 69 -6.76 1.91 7.18
CA PHE A 69 -7.54 2.62 6.16
C PHE A 69 -6.70 3.73 5.49
N PRO A 70 -6.63 3.80 4.15
CA PRO A 70 -5.76 4.75 3.45
C PRO A 70 -6.19 6.20 3.67
N LYS A 71 -5.37 6.97 4.39
CA LYS A 71 -5.56 8.41 4.61
C LYS A 71 -4.22 9.14 4.61
N ILE A 72 -4.23 10.35 4.09
CA ILE A 72 -3.11 11.29 4.14
C ILE A 72 -3.60 12.63 4.68
N VAL A 73 -2.73 13.37 5.37
CA VAL A 73 -3.04 14.73 5.82
C VAL A 73 -2.32 15.71 4.91
N LYS A 74 -3.10 16.51 4.16
CA LYS A 74 -2.58 17.56 3.27
C LYS A 74 -3.23 18.88 3.68
N GLU A 75 -2.42 19.88 3.98
CA GLU A 75 -2.90 21.22 4.41
C GLU A 75 -3.83 21.17 5.63
N GLY A 76 -3.56 20.28 6.58
CA GLY A 76 -4.39 20.10 7.78
C GLY A 76 -5.75 19.42 7.55
N LYS A 77 -6.02 18.93 6.33
CA LYS A 77 -7.23 18.18 6.00
C LYS A 77 -6.90 16.74 5.63
N GLU A 78 -7.73 15.81 6.09
CA GLU A 78 -7.66 14.41 5.67
C GLU A 78 -8.10 14.29 4.21
N LYS A 79 -7.26 13.64 3.43
CA LYS A 79 -7.47 13.29 2.03
C LYS A 79 -7.29 11.79 1.85
N TYR A 80 -8.03 11.25 0.89
CA TYR A 80 -8.15 9.83 0.68
C TYR A 80 -7.69 9.52 -0.75
N PRO A 81 -6.50 8.90 -0.92
CA PRO A 81 -6.02 8.52 -2.24
C PRO A 81 -6.95 7.45 -2.83
N LYS A 82 -7.58 7.76 -3.96
CA LYS A 82 -8.63 6.92 -4.54
C LYS A 82 -8.18 5.47 -4.77
N LYS A 83 -7.04 5.28 -5.42
CA LYS A 83 -6.55 3.93 -5.79
C LYS A 83 -6.25 3.09 -4.56
N LEU A 84 -5.66 3.69 -3.52
CA LEU A 84 -5.39 2.98 -2.27
C LEU A 84 -6.68 2.58 -1.56
N VAL A 85 -7.69 3.47 -1.52
CA VAL A 85 -8.99 3.12 -0.92
C VAL A 85 -9.67 1.98 -1.67
N GLU A 86 -9.71 2.03 -3.01
CA GLU A 86 -10.26 0.94 -3.83
C GLU A 86 -9.54 -0.39 -3.57
N LYS A 87 -8.20 -0.34 -3.50
CA LYS A 87 -7.38 -1.50 -3.18
C LYS A 87 -7.67 -2.06 -1.78
N TRP A 88 -7.76 -1.20 -0.77
CA TRP A 88 -8.07 -1.62 0.60
C TRP A 88 -9.43 -2.31 0.67
N ILE A 89 -10.45 -1.80 -0.04
CA ILE A 89 -11.77 -2.44 -0.11
C ILE A 89 -11.64 -3.83 -0.74
N HIS A 90 -10.93 -3.95 -1.86
CA HIS A 90 -10.73 -5.23 -2.53
C HIS A 90 -10.03 -6.26 -1.62
N GLU A 91 -9.04 -5.84 -0.85
CA GLU A 91 -8.28 -6.72 0.06
C GLU A 91 -9.07 -7.10 1.33
N ASN A 92 -9.99 -6.25 1.80
CA ASN A 92 -10.78 -6.48 3.02
C ASN A 92 -12.19 -7.02 2.76
N THR A 93 -12.61 -7.13 1.50
CA THR A 93 -13.90 -7.75 1.13
C THR A 93 -13.71 -9.26 1.02
N GLN A 94 -14.39 -10.02 1.87
CA GLN A 94 -14.45 -11.48 1.74
C GLN A 94 -15.49 -11.86 0.69
N TYR A 95 -15.10 -12.71 -0.27
CA TYR A 95 -15.97 -13.30 -1.29
C TYR A 95 -16.46 -14.69 -0.86
#